data_AF-A0A0B4BEC5-F1
#
_entry.id   AF-A0A0B4BEC5-F1
#
_cell.length_a   1.000
_cell.length_b   1.000
_cell.length_c   1.000
_cell.angle_alpha   90.00
_cell.angle_beta   90.00
_cell.angle_gamma   90.00
#
_symmetry.space_group_name_H-M   'P 1'
#
loop_
_entity.id
_entity.type
_entity.pdbx_description
1 polymer ?
#
loop_
_entity_poly.entity_id
_entity_poly.type
_entity_poly.pdbx_seq_one_letter_code
_entity_poly.pdbx_strand_id
1 'polypeptide(L)'
;MSKSFELQLAEWAGQTEGDIKFVAAEATQDLMEAAQTTQLGITQGATSFEEGKIPVGPTKDLVNSLMSGLNGSSIADGQASYAVAIGSFELGDVMQFEWTQEYAAAIEFGWTTSTGKQVPGRHYVGANVARWQEFVDGAVARVRK
;
A
#
# COMPACT_ATOMS: atom_id res chain seq x y z
N MET A 1 4.34 -42.90 16.10
CA MET A 1 3.04 -43.15 15.44
C MET A 1 2.88 -42.10 14.36
N SER A 2 2.66 -42.50 13.10
CA SER A 2 2.31 -41.55 12.04
C SER A 2 0.92 -40.96 12.33
N LYS A 3 0.74 -39.66 12.04
CA LYS A 3 -0.56 -39.00 12.14
C LYS A 3 -1.57 -39.65 11.18
N SER A 4 -2.86 -39.64 11.51
CA SER A 4 -3.90 -40.06 10.55
C SER A 4 -3.86 -39.15 9.32
N PHE A 5 -4.31 -39.67 8.18
CA PHE A 5 -4.40 -38.88 6.93
C PHE A 5 -5.25 -37.61 7.12
N GLU A 6 -6.36 -37.71 7.85
CA GLU A 6 -7.23 -36.58 8.18
C GLU A 6 -6.50 -35.48 8.96
N LEU A 7 -5.67 -35.87 9.94
CA LEU A 7 -4.89 -34.90 10.72
C LEU A 7 -3.80 -34.24 9.86
N GLN A 8 -3.17 -34.98 8.95
CA GLN A 8 -2.21 -34.42 8.00
C GLN A 8 -2.87 -33.42 7.03
N LEU A 9 -4.08 -33.73 6.56
CA LEU A 9 -4.84 -32.84 5.68
C LEU A 9 -5.26 -31.55 6.39
N ALA A 10 -5.73 -31.66 7.64
CA ALA A 10 -6.10 -30.49 8.46
C ALA A 10 -4.88 -29.59 8.75
N GLU A 11 -3.73 -30.19 9.07
CA GLU A 11 -2.48 -29.45 9.28
C GLU A 11 -2.03 -28.72 8.02
N TRP A 12 -2.10 -29.38 6.86
CA TRP A 12 -1.72 -28.78 5.60
C TRP A 12 -2.67 -27.64 5.19
N ALA A 13 -3.98 -27.80 5.42
CA ALA A 13 -4.95 -26.74 5.20
C ALA A 13 -4.67 -25.51 6.08
N GLY A 14 -4.42 -25.71 7.38
CA GLY A 14 -4.11 -24.62 8.30
C GLY A 14 -2.79 -23.92 7.98
N GLN A 15 -1.76 -24.66 7.53
CA GLN A 15 -0.51 -24.08 7.04
C GLN A 15 -0.74 -23.23 5.80
N THR A 16 -1.51 -23.76 4.84
CA THR A 16 -1.83 -23.05 3.59
C THR A 16 -2.58 -21.75 3.88
N GLU A 17 -3.55 -21.78 4.81
CA GLU A 17 -4.27 -20.58 5.24
C GLU A 17 -3.35 -19.54 5.88
N GLY A 18 -2.48 -19.98 6.79
CA GLY A 18 -1.48 -19.12 7.43
C GLY A 18 -0.52 -18.48 6.42
N ASP A 19 -0.04 -19.27 5.46
CA ASP A 19 0.86 -18.81 4.40
C ASP A 19 0.19 -17.78 3.49
N ILE A 20 -1.07 -18.01 3.09
CA ILE A 20 -1.83 -17.05 2.28
C ILE A 20 -2.04 -15.75 3.05
N LYS A 21 -2.44 -15.83 4.33
CA LYS A 21 -2.64 -14.64 5.17
C LYS A 21 -1.32 -13.87 5.34
N PHE A 22 -0.22 -14.57 5.58
CA PHE A 22 1.10 -13.94 5.67
C PHE A 22 1.47 -13.23 4.37
N VAL A 23 1.35 -13.91 3.22
CA VAL A 23 1.70 -13.32 1.91
C VAL A 23 0.86 -12.09 1.63
N ALA A 24 -0.46 -12.14 1.89
CA ALA A 24 -1.34 -11.01 1.71
C ALA A 24 -0.96 -9.82 2.60
N ALA A 25 -0.69 -10.06 3.89
CA ALA A 25 -0.31 -9.03 4.85
C ALA A 25 1.00 -8.33 4.46
N GLU A 26 2.02 -9.14 4.18
CA GLU A 26 3.38 -8.68 3.87
C GLU A 26 3.47 -7.97 2.52
N ALA A 27 2.81 -8.49 1.49
CA ALA A 27 2.79 -7.82 0.19
C ALA A 27 2.04 -6.48 0.26
N THR A 28 0.95 -6.41 1.04
CA THR A 28 0.20 -5.16 1.25
C THR A 28 1.04 -4.16 2.05
N GLN A 29 1.75 -4.62 3.08
CA GLN A 29 2.68 -3.79 3.86
C GLN A 29 3.75 -3.18 2.94
N ASP A 30 4.44 -4.01 2.15
CA ASP A 30 5.50 -3.56 1.25
C ASP A 30 4.97 -2.56 0.21
N LEU A 31 3.79 -2.81 -0.36
CA LEU A 31 3.14 -1.88 -1.30
C LEU A 31 2.85 -0.53 -0.64
N MET A 32 2.28 -0.54 0.56
CA MET A 32 1.89 0.69 1.26
C MET A 32 3.10 1.48 1.74
N GLU A 33 4.17 0.81 2.18
CA GLU A 33 5.44 1.45 2.50
C GLU A 33 6.09 2.08 1.26
N ALA A 34 6.04 1.40 0.11
CA ALA A 34 6.54 1.95 -1.14
C ALA A 34 5.71 3.18 -1.58
N ALA A 35 4.38 3.11 -1.50
CA ALA A 35 3.49 4.24 -1.83
C ALA A 35 3.64 5.43 -0.86
N GLN A 36 3.92 5.17 0.42
CA GLN A 36 4.17 6.19 1.44
C GLN A 36 5.64 6.63 1.48
N THR A 37 6.51 6.11 0.60
CA THR A 37 7.92 6.52 0.54
C THR A 37 8.01 7.97 0.08
N THR A 38 8.45 8.81 1.01
CA THR A 38 8.43 10.26 0.81
C THR A 38 9.60 10.76 -0.04
N GLN A 39 9.33 11.78 -0.84
CA GLN A 39 10.33 12.61 -1.50
C GLN A 39 10.04 14.09 -1.22
N LEU A 40 11.08 14.90 -1.09
CA LEU A 40 10.92 16.35 -0.99
C LEU A 40 10.15 16.88 -2.21
N GLY A 41 9.14 17.72 -1.98
CA GLY A 41 8.44 18.40 -3.06
C GLY A 41 9.34 19.39 -3.81
N ILE A 42 9.06 19.63 -5.09
CA ILE A 42 9.74 20.68 -5.89
C ILE A 42 9.59 22.05 -5.22
N THR A 43 8.44 22.31 -4.59
CA THR A 43 8.17 23.54 -3.83
C THR A 43 9.01 23.67 -2.54
N GLN A 44 9.71 22.60 -2.14
CA GLN A 44 10.62 22.55 -0.99
C GLN A 44 12.09 22.46 -1.42
N GLY A 45 12.41 22.68 -2.70
CA GLY A 45 13.78 22.71 -3.21
C GLY A 45 14.28 21.40 -3.81
N ALA A 46 13.42 20.41 -4.05
CA ALA A 46 13.82 19.23 -4.80
C ALA A 46 14.18 19.60 -6.25
N THR A 47 15.33 19.10 -6.72
CA THR A 47 15.85 19.34 -8.08
C THR A 47 15.34 18.33 -9.11
N SER A 48 14.83 17.19 -8.63
CA SER A 48 14.25 16.13 -9.45
C SER A 48 13.06 15.50 -8.73
N PHE A 49 12.29 14.75 -9.49
CA PHE A 49 11.17 13.94 -9.02
C PHE A 49 11.39 12.49 -9.46
N GLU A 50 11.05 11.54 -8.59
CA GLU A 50 11.09 10.10 -8.86
C GLU A 50 9.67 9.53 -8.77
N GLU A 51 9.23 8.91 -9.87
CA GLU A 51 7.92 8.27 -9.96
C GLU A 51 7.73 7.21 -8.87
N GLY A 52 6.51 7.11 -8.33
CA GLY A 52 6.20 6.17 -7.26
C GLY A 52 6.49 6.70 -5.85
N LYS A 53 7.07 7.90 -5.70
CA LYS A 53 7.27 8.53 -4.38
C LYS A 53 6.25 9.64 -4.11
N ILE A 54 5.72 9.64 -2.89
CA ILE A 54 4.76 10.65 -2.46
C ILE A 54 5.50 11.97 -2.13
N PRO A 55 5.12 13.10 -2.75
CA PRO A 55 5.76 14.37 -2.46
C PRO A 55 5.34 14.88 -1.09
N VAL A 56 6.31 15.36 -0.32
CA VAL A 56 6.07 15.93 1.00
C VAL A 56 6.28 17.43 0.95
N GLY A 57 5.22 18.16 1.26
CA GLY A 57 5.26 19.58 1.61
C GLY A 57 5.64 19.82 3.08
N PRO A 58 5.74 21.09 3.51
CA PRO A 58 6.10 21.44 4.90
C PRO A 58 5.21 20.78 5.96
N THR A 59 3.94 20.58 5.63
CA THR A 59 2.87 20.14 6.53
C THR A 59 2.67 18.63 6.56
N LYS A 60 3.30 17.87 5.65
CA LYS A 60 3.10 16.40 5.48
C LYS A 60 1.62 15.97 5.37
N ASP A 61 0.75 16.89 4.98
CA ASP A 61 -0.69 16.79 4.99
C ASP A 61 -1.22 15.75 4.00
N LEU A 62 -0.55 15.57 2.85
CA LEU A 62 -0.86 14.49 1.92
C LEU A 62 -0.62 13.12 2.56
N VAL A 63 0.59 12.85 3.03
CA VAL A 63 0.95 11.56 3.67
C VAL A 63 0.06 11.25 4.89
N ASN A 64 -0.25 12.27 5.68
CA ASN A 64 -1.12 12.17 6.85
C ASN A 64 -2.60 12.02 6.50
N SER A 65 -3.01 12.27 5.25
CA SER A 65 -4.40 12.12 4.81
C SER A 65 -4.79 10.70 4.41
N LEU A 66 -3.85 9.75 4.54
CA LEU A 66 -4.15 8.34 4.28
C LEU A 66 -5.24 7.86 5.24
N MET A 67 -6.33 7.38 4.65
CA MET A 67 -7.44 6.72 5.31
C MET A 67 -7.44 5.26 4.88
N SER A 68 -7.54 4.37 5.85
CA SER A 68 -7.59 2.93 5.63
C SER A 68 -8.95 2.37 6.02
N GLY A 69 -9.48 1.47 5.20
CA GLY A 69 -10.79 0.87 5.35
C GLY A 69 -10.80 -0.64 5.16
N LEU A 70 -11.80 -1.29 5.77
CA LEU A 70 -12.12 -2.70 5.61
C LEU A 70 -13.59 -2.85 5.26
N ASN A 71 -13.88 -3.59 4.19
CA ASN A 71 -15.24 -3.89 3.75
C ASN A 71 -16.14 -2.64 3.60
N GLY A 72 -15.56 -1.53 3.14
CA GLY A 72 -16.24 -0.24 2.93
C GLY A 72 -16.41 0.62 4.18
N SER A 73 -15.92 0.19 5.35
CA SER A 73 -15.86 1.01 6.56
C SER A 73 -14.46 1.58 6.74
N SER A 74 -14.35 2.87 7.06
CA SER A 74 -13.11 3.45 7.55
C SER A 74 -12.78 2.92 8.94
N ILE A 75 -11.52 2.58 9.17
CA ILE A 75 -11.05 1.98 10.43
C ILE A 75 -9.89 2.76 11.06
N ALA A 76 -9.13 3.52 10.28
CA ALA A 76 -8.01 4.31 10.75
C ALA A 76 -7.65 5.42 9.76
N ASP A 77 -7.09 6.51 10.27
CA ASP A 77 -6.53 7.62 9.52
C ASP A 77 -5.07 7.90 9.94
N GLY A 78 -4.35 8.63 9.09
CA GLY A 78 -2.95 8.98 9.30
C GLY A 78 -1.97 8.12 8.51
N GLN A 79 -0.70 8.55 8.51
CA GLN A 79 0.36 7.94 7.71
C GLN A 79 0.48 6.42 7.90
N ALA A 80 0.31 5.94 9.14
CA ALA A 80 0.46 4.54 9.51
C ALA A 80 -0.88 3.77 9.58
N SER A 81 -1.99 4.34 9.10
CA SER A 81 -3.31 3.72 9.18
C SER A 81 -3.39 2.36 8.47
N TYR A 82 -2.54 2.14 7.46
CA TYR A 82 -2.51 0.89 6.70
C TYR A 82 -2.12 -0.31 7.57
N ALA A 83 -1.26 -0.12 8.56
CA ALA A 83 -0.88 -1.18 9.49
C ALA A 83 -2.07 -1.65 10.34
N VAL A 84 -3.04 -0.78 10.62
CA VAL A 84 -4.27 -1.14 11.34
C VAL A 84 -5.16 -2.01 10.45
N ALA A 85 -5.28 -1.68 9.15
CA ALA A 85 -6.02 -2.51 8.21
C ALA A 85 -5.39 -3.88 8.01
N ILE A 86 -4.08 -3.93 7.81
CA ILE A 86 -3.32 -5.18 7.68
C ILE A 86 -3.34 -6.01 8.97
N GLY A 87 -3.40 -5.36 10.14
CA GLY A 87 -3.55 -6.08 11.40
C GLY A 87 -4.94 -6.65 11.64
N SER A 88 -5.96 -6.13 10.95
CA SER A 88 -7.38 -6.42 11.23
C SER A 88 -8.09 -7.21 10.13
N PHE A 89 -7.45 -7.46 8.97
CA PHE A 89 -8.08 -8.18 7.87
C PHE A 89 -8.15 -9.69 8.11
N GLU A 90 -9.20 -10.29 7.56
CA GLU A 90 -9.31 -11.72 7.35
C GLU A 90 -9.33 -12.06 5.86
N LEU A 91 -9.03 -13.32 5.53
CA LEU A 91 -9.07 -13.77 4.14
C LEU A 91 -10.49 -13.62 3.57
N GLY A 92 -10.60 -12.92 2.44
CA GLY A 92 -11.87 -12.58 1.80
C GLY A 92 -12.33 -11.15 2.07
N ASP A 93 -11.72 -10.43 3.02
CA ASP A 93 -11.98 -9.01 3.21
C ASP A 93 -11.43 -8.16 2.06
N VAL A 94 -12.04 -6.99 1.89
CA VAL A 94 -11.56 -5.95 0.98
C VAL A 94 -10.92 -4.82 1.78
N MET A 95 -9.59 -4.70 1.68
CA MET A 95 -8.85 -3.54 2.18
C MET A 95 -8.94 -2.37 1.19
N GLN A 96 -9.12 -1.17 1.71
CA GLN A 96 -9.19 0.07 0.94
C GLN A 96 -8.22 1.09 1.52
N PHE A 97 -7.49 1.79 0.66
CA PHE A 97 -6.51 2.80 1.05
C PHE A 97 -6.71 4.05 0.19
N GLU A 98 -6.95 5.19 0.82
CA GLU A 98 -7.32 6.42 0.12
C GLU A 98 -6.59 7.61 0.72
N TRP A 99 -6.09 8.50 -0.14
CA TRP A 99 -5.54 9.79 0.30
C TRP A 99 -6.61 10.86 0.14
N THR A 100 -7.02 11.46 1.26
CA THR A 100 -8.23 12.28 1.33
C THR A 100 -8.00 13.77 1.04
N GLN A 101 -6.76 14.22 0.82
CA GLN A 101 -6.51 15.60 0.38
C GLN A 101 -7.18 15.88 -0.97
N GLU A 102 -7.83 17.04 -1.10
CA GLU A 102 -8.51 17.46 -2.34
C GLU A 102 -7.58 17.46 -3.55
N TYR A 103 -6.30 17.76 -3.34
CA TYR A 103 -5.29 17.80 -4.38
C TYR A 103 -4.59 16.46 -4.63
N ALA A 104 -4.91 15.39 -3.88
CA ALA A 104 -4.25 14.08 -4.00
C ALA A 104 -4.33 13.52 -5.42
N ALA A 105 -5.51 13.60 -6.05
CA ALA A 105 -5.71 13.14 -7.42
C ALA A 105 -4.88 13.94 -8.44
N ALA A 106 -4.77 15.26 -8.26
CA ALA A 106 -3.92 16.08 -9.12
C ALA A 106 -2.44 15.71 -8.96
N ILE A 107 -1.99 15.39 -7.74
CA ILE A 107 -0.64 14.91 -7.49
C ILE A 107 -0.43 13.53 -8.13
N GLU A 108 -1.38 12.63 -8.03
CA GLU A 108 -1.29 11.29 -8.61
C GLU A 108 -1.23 11.33 -10.15
N PHE A 109 -2.20 11.98 -10.79
CA PHE A 109 -2.40 11.93 -12.24
C PHE A 109 -1.78 13.09 -13.02
N GLY A 110 -1.38 14.16 -12.33
CA GLY A 110 -0.94 15.40 -12.95
C GLY A 110 -2.09 16.36 -13.21
N TRP A 111 -1.76 17.58 -13.63
CA TRP A 111 -2.73 18.62 -13.95
C TRP A 111 -2.17 19.66 -14.91
N THR A 112 -3.06 20.44 -15.52
CA THR A 112 -2.71 21.60 -16.32
C THR A 112 -2.89 22.87 -15.48
N THR A 113 -1.88 23.75 -15.44
CA THR A 113 -2.00 25.04 -14.75
C THR A 113 -2.90 26.00 -15.52
N SER A 114 -3.34 27.09 -14.86
CA SER A 114 -4.09 28.18 -15.51
C SER A 114 -3.33 28.85 -16.66
N THR A 115 -2.00 28.72 -16.70
CA THR A 115 -1.14 29.21 -17.78
C THR A 115 -0.94 28.20 -18.92
N GLY A 116 -1.61 27.05 -18.87
CA GLY A 116 -1.51 25.98 -19.86
C GLY A 116 -0.29 25.08 -19.71
N LYS A 117 0.52 25.26 -18.66
CA LYS A 117 1.68 24.40 -18.40
C LYS A 117 1.22 23.05 -17.87
N GLN A 118 1.69 21.97 -18.49
CA GLN A 118 1.46 20.62 -17.97
C GLN A 118 2.38 20.34 -16.79
N VAL A 119 1.80 19.86 -15.69
CA VAL A 119 2.51 19.34 -14.53
C VAL A 119 2.31 17.83 -14.50
N PRO A 120 3.39 17.03 -14.62
CA PRO A 120 3.28 15.58 -14.64
C PRO A 120 2.83 15.04 -13.28
N GLY A 121 2.06 13.95 -13.33
CA GLY A 121 1.67 13.17 -12.17
C GLY A 121 2.87 12.54 -11.47
N ARG A 122 2.65 12.18 -10.21
CA ARG A 122 3.63 11.52 -9.36
C ARG A 122 3.45 10.01 -9.33
N HIS A 123 2.26 9.53 -9.68
CA HIS A 123 1.95 8.11 -9.76
C HIS A 123 2.39 7.32 -8.51
N TYR A 124 2.29 7.93 -7.33
CA TYR A 124 2.75 7.32 -6.08
C TYR A 124 1.86 6.13 -5.67
N VAL A 125 0.62 6.09 -6.17
CA VAL A 125 -0.24 4.90 -6.07
C VAL A 125 -0.01 4.01 -7.29
N GLY A 126 -0.27 4.52 -8.50
CA GLY A 126 -0.30 3.72 -9.73
C GLY A 126 1.01 2.99 -10.03
N ALA A 127 2.16 3.64 -9.84
CA ALA A 127 3.45 3.03 -10.12
C ALA A 127 3.79 1.90 -9.12
N ASN A 128 3.37 2.03 -7.86
CA ASN A 128 3.56 0.96 -6.87
C ASN A 128 2.56 -0.17 -7.03
N VAL A 129 1.31 0.13 -7.39
CA VAL A 129 0.31 -0.90 -7.72
C VAL A 129 0.74 -1.72 -8.94
N ALA A 130 1.38 -1.10 -9.94
CA ALA A 130 1.95 -1.82 -11.08
C ALA A 130 3.04 -2.84 -10.68
N ARG A 131 3.64 -2.66 -9.50
CA ARG A 131 4.65 -3.56 -8.92
C ARG A 131 4.05 -4.60 -7.98
N TRP A 132 2.72 -4.75 -7.90
CA TRP A 132 2.07 -5.68 -6.97
C TRP A 132 2.66 -7.09 -6.98
N GLN A 133 2.91 -7.65 -8.17
CA GLN A 133 3.49 -8.99 -8.28
C GLN A 133 4.90 -9.09 -7.66
N GLU A 134 5.70 -8.03 -7.73
CA GLU A 134 7.04 -7.96 -7.09
C GLU A 134 6.93 -8.11 -5.56
N PHE A 135 5.97 -7.41 -4.95
CA PHE A 135 5.73 -7.49 -3.51
C PHE A 135 5.21 -8.88 -3.10
N VAL A 136 4.29 -9.45 -3.89
CA VAL A 136 3.79 -10.81 -3.68
C VAL A 136 4.93 -11.84 -3.76
N ASP A 137 5.77 -11.76 -4.79
CA ASP A 137 6.91 -12.68 -4.97
C ASP A 137 7.91 -12.54 -3.81
N GLY A 138 8.15 -11.31 -3.34
CA GLY A 138 8.97 -11.02 -2.17
C GLY A 138 8.42 -11.68 -0.90
N ALA A 139 7.11 -11.56 -0.64
CA ALA A 139 6.46 -12.17 0.51
C ALA A 139 6.46 -13.71 0.42
N VAL A 140 6.19 -14.29 -0.75
CA VAL A 140 6.27 -15.73 -1.00
C VAL A 140 7.68 -16.27 -0.72
N ALA A 141 8.72 -15.54 -1.11
CA ALA A 141 10.10 -15.91 -0.82
C ALA A 141 10.44 -15.88 0.67
N ARG A 142 9.72 -15.09 1.49
CA ARG A 142 9.88 -15.04 2.95
C ARG A 142 9.22 -16.23 3.66
N VAL A 143 8.04 -16.67 3.20
CA VAL A 143 7.34 -17.85 3.76
C VAL A 143 8.10 -19.16 3.49
N ARG A 144 8.75 -19.26 2.33
CA ARG A 144 9.46 -20.48 1.92
C ARG A 144 10.79 -20.73 2.67
N LYS A 145 11.22 -19.81 3.53
CA LYS A 145 12.46 -19.93 4.32
C LYS A 145 12.20 -20.65 5.64
#